data_AF-A0A7L9SNA4-F1
#
_entry.id   AF-A0A7L9SNA4-F1
#
_cell.length_a   1.000
_cell.length_b   1.000
_cell.length_c   1.000
_cell.angle_alpha   90.00
_cell.angle_beta   90.00
_cell.angle_gamma   90.00
#
_symmetry.space_group_name_H-M   'P 1'
#
loop_
_entity.id
_entity.type
_entity.pdbx_description
1 polymer ?
#
loop_
_entity_poly.entity_id
_entity_poly.type
_entity_poly.pdbx_seq_one_letter_code
_entity_poly.pdbx_strand_id
1 'polypeptide(L)'
;MGGINGIRKLSALYRAFLAEERNNLAGFVITLVLPSLLFVINNIAYAGRTVDPLAVLDGLSAYLSYIVFVSVWNGVAVRALVFREDGALQRLAYASGSWRVVLFANACAQVTILAAQTVVFVCVAQLTMRALDGRFVLLSFVGALLGVAIVPPCLAVLRLRVPPQTANMAMSVAIACMFVLAGVPARGLWVPLAMMLDPIRWLWTGMATVTAMLCGMPFAVSDVCWVAAVGLVYAVAGAVCLYGIDIRPIARHHSAPASLVDAISRCLVGDSGVSVLLGANGAGKTMVLDALAVRSARVPDGSPSVAYLTQRADGFAGLRVGQMVALYRGMAAGESESESVEMRRLRQRHLTPIWDSPCARLSGGERQTTMLYCTCLLSRDAYLFDEPTQGMDPASRADAMAVIRALERQGKCIVMVTHIQTDIEDLDNPRIIVMRDDGSIWPDVLRSG
;
A
#
# COMPACT_ATOMS: atom_id res chain seq x y z
N MET A 1 -19.04 8.90 5.09
CA MET A 1 -17.74 8.51 5.71
C MET A 1 -17.55 9.36 6.96
N GLY A 2 -17.51 8.77 8.16
CA GLY A 2 -17.26 9.51 9.40
C GLY A 2 -15.91 10.24 9.33
N GLY A 3 -15.96 11.58 9.26
CA GLY A 3 -14.86 12.41 8.78
C GLY A 3 -13.55 12.31 9.58
N ILE A 4 -13.65 12.16 10.91
CA ILE A 4 -12.47 12.21 11.79
C ILE A 4 -11.68 10.88 11.76
N ASN A 5 -12.37 9.75 11.86
CA ASN A 5 -11.72 8.43 11.83
C ASN A 5 -11.10 8.11 10.45
N GLY A 6 -11.69 8.59 9.35
CA GLY A 6 -11.12 8.44 8.01
C GLY A 6 -9.79 9.18 7.85
N ILE A 7 -9.73 10.44 8.31
CA ILE A 7 -8.50 11.27 8.22
C ILE A 7 -7.38 10.68 9.08
N ARG A 8 -7.68 10.20 10.29
CA ARG A 8 -6.68 9.59 11.16
C ARG A 8 -6.03 8.36 10.51
N LYS A 9 -6.85 7.44 9.99
CA LYS A 9 -6.39 6.24 9.24
C LYS A 9 -5.52 6.63 8.06
N LEU A 10 -5.99 7.59 7.25
CA LEU A 10 -5.25 8.10 6.10
C LEU A 10 -3.89 8.66 6.53
N SER A 11 -3.84 9.48 7.59
CA SER A 11 -2.60 10.10 8.08
C SER A 11 -1.58 9.07 8.58
N ALA A 12 -2.04 7.96 9.15
CA ALA A 12 -1.18 6.90 9.67
C ALA A 12 -0.57 6.09 8.51
N LEU A 13 -1.39 5.68 7.56
CA LEU A 13 -0.95 5.01 6.34
C LEU A 13 -0.01 5.89 5.53
N TYR A 14 -0.35 7.16 5.32
CA TYR A 14 0.49 8.13 4.62
C TYR A 14 1.89 8.26 5.24
N ARG A 15 1.96 8.42 6.58
CA ARG A 15 3.24 8.49 7.31
C ARG A 15 4.05 7.21 7.19
N ALA A 16 3.39 6.05 7.23
CA ALA A 16 4.06 4.77 7.04
C ALA A 16 4.63 4.60 5.63
N PHE A 17 3.86 4.90 4.58
CA PHE A 17 4.34 4.83 3.20
C PHE A 17 5.51 5.77 2.94
N LEU A 18 5.46 7.01 3.45
CA LEU A 18 6.57 7.95 3.38
C LEU A 18 7.82 7.45 4.11
N ALA A 19 7.65 6.89 5.32
CA ALA A 19 8.76 6.36 6.09
C ALA A 19 9.43 5.17 5.39
N GLU A 20 8.64 4.26 4.82
CA GLU A 20 9.19 3.15 4.05
C GLU A 20 9.93 3.64 2.80
N GLU A 21 9.41 4.65 2.08
CA GLU A 21 10.11 5.17 0.90
C GLU A 21 11.42 5.86 1.28
N ARG A 22 11.42 6.65 2.36
CA ARG A 22 12.62 7.30 2.87
C ARG A 22 13.73 6.29 3.19
N ASN A 23 13.35 5.10 3.64
CA ASN A 23 14.29 4.03 3.95
C ASN A 23 14.75 3.26 2.68
N ASN A 24 14.07 3.42 1.54
CA ASN A 24 14.46 2.86 0.24
C ASN A 24 15.43 3.80 -0.53
N LEU A 25 16.64 3.94 0.01
CA LEU A 25 17.68 4.81 -0.54
C LEU A 25 18.04 4.48 -2.01
N ALA A 26 18.04 3.19 -2.37
CA ALA A 26 18.37 2.74 -3.72
C ALA A 26 17.36 3.24 -4.76
N GLY A 27 16.06 3.14 -4.45
CA GLY A 27 14.99 3.67 -5.31
C GLY A 27 15.10 5.18 -5.50
N PHE A 28 15.40 5.91 -4.43
CA PHE A 28 15.61 7.36 -4.51
C PHE A 28 16.81 7.75 -5.41
N VAL A 29 17.96 7.07 -5.26
CA VAL A 29 19.15 7.33 -6.08
C VAL A 29 18.89 7.05 -7.56
N ILE A 30 18.27 5.91 -7.89
CA ILE A 30 18.00 5.54 -9.29
C ILE A 30 17.01 6.51 -9.93
N THR A 31 15.98 6.93 -9.19
CA THR A 31 14.88 7.73 -9.75
C THR A 31 15.24 9.21 -9.86
N LEU A 32 16.11 9.72 -8.98
CA LEU A 32 16.44 11.15 -8.93
C LEU A 32 17.88 11.46 -9.34
N VAL A 33 18.86 10.77 -8.76
CA VAL A 33 20.28 11.13 -8.92
C VAL A 33 20.77 10.80 -10.32
N LEU A 34 20.43 9.61 -10.84
CA LEU A 34 20.90 9.18 -12.15
C LEU A 34 20.33 10.05 -13.30
N PRO A 35 19.01 10.36 -13.38
CA PRO A 35 18.50 11.28 -14.39
C PRO A 35 19.05 12.70 -14.25
N SER A 36 19.24 13.19 -13.02
CA SER A 36 19.85 14.50 -12.77
C SER A 36 21.30 14.54 -13.27
N LEU A 37 22.10 13.51 -12.97
CA LEU A 37 23.48 13.40 -13.47
C LEU A 37 23.52 13.32 -14.99
N LEU A 38 22.65 12.51 -15.61
CA LEU A 38 22.58 12.39 -17.06
C LEU A 38 22.18 13.72 -17.71
N PHE A 39 21.21 14.43 -17.13
CA PHE A 39 20.83 15.78 -17.55
C PHE A 39 22.04 16.72 -17.50
N VAL A 40 22.78 16.72 -16.39
CA VAL A 40 23.97 17.56 -16.22
C VAL A 40 25.05 17.20 -17.24
N ILE A 41 25.37 15.91 -17.44
CA ILE A 41 26.39 15.46 -18.39
C ILE A 41 26.03 15.87 -19.83
N ASN A 42 24.78 15.61 -20.24
CA ASN A 42 24.31 15.93 -21.60
C ASN A 42 24.26 17.44 -21.86
N ASN A 43 24.10 18.25 -20.81
CA ASN A 43 23.97 19.70 -20.93
C ASN A 43 25.24 20.49 -20.57
N ILE A 44 26.24 19.86 -19.92
CA ILE A 44 27.54 20.48 -19.58
C ILE A 44 28.28 20.97 -20.83
N ALA A 45 28.17 20.27 -21.95
CA ALA A 45 28.81 20.67 -23.22
C ALA A 45 28.24 21.99 -23.78
N TYR A 46 27.07 22.42 -23.29
CA TYR A 46 26.43 23.68 -23.64
C TYR A 46 26.71 24.80 -22.63
N ALA A 47 27.39 24.53 -21.52
CA ALA A 47 27.77 25.54 -20.54
C ALA A 47 28.69 26.59 -21.19
N GLY A 48 28.22 27.85 -21.24
CA GLY A 48 28.96 28.97 -21.85
C GLY A 48 28.70 29.21 -23.34
N ARG A 49 27.77 28.46 -23.97
CA ARG A 49 27.25 28.76 -25.32
C ARG A 49 25.86 29.39 -25.23
N THR A 50 25.51 30.27 -26.18
CA THR A 50 24.12 30.73 -26.36
C THR A 50 23.30 29.58 -26.92
N VAL A 51 22.57 28.88 -26.06
CA VAL A 51 21.61 27.84 -26.45
C VAL A 51 20.26 28.49 -26.66
N ASP A 52 19.52 28.04 -27.67
CA ASP A 52 18.12 28.43 -27.83
C ASP A 52 17.34 28.08 -26.55
N PRO A 53 16.78 29.06 -25.83
CA PRO A 53 16.01 28.82 -24.62
C PRO A 53 14.84 27.85 -24.86
N LEU A 54 14.22 27.87 -26.05
CA LEU A 54 13.11 26.97 -26.38
C LEU A 54 13.55 25.51 -26.42
N ALA A 55 14.71 25.22 -27.01
CA ALA A 55 15.25 23.86 -27.08
C ALA A 55 15.63 23.30 -25.70
N VAL A 56 16.17 24.15 -24.82
CA VAL A 56 16.47 23.76 -23.42
C VAL A 56 15.19 23.42 -22.66
N LEU A 57 14.13 24.21 -22.87
CA LEU A 57 12.86 24.05 -22.19
C LEU A 57 12.08 22.82 -22.67
N ASP A 58 12.15 22.50 -23.96
CA ASP A 58 11.58 21.28 -24.50
C ASP A 58 12.29 20.04 -23.96
N GLY A 59 13.63 20.05 -23.94
CA GLY A 59 14.43 19.00 -23.31
C GLY A 59 14.10 18.82 -21.83
N LEU A 60 14.04 19.90 -21.06
CA LEU A 60 13.68 19.87 -19.64
C LEU A 60 12.25 19.32 -19.42
N SER A 61 11.31 19.71 -20.28
CA SER A 61 9.92 19.20 -20.24
C SER A 61 9.86 17.70 -20.50
N ALA A 62 10.65 17.19 -21.45
CA ALA A 62 10.78 15.76 -21.71
C ALA A 62 11.38 15.01 -20.50
N TYR A 63 12.48 15.51 -19.91
CA TYR A 63 13.09 14.90 -18.72
C TYR A 63 12.15 14.88 -17.51
N LEU A 64 11.44 15.97 -17.24
CA LEU A 64 10.46 16.04 -16.17
C LEU A 64 9.31 15.07 -16.40
N SER A 65 8.86 14.91 -17.64
CA SER A 65 7.81 13.96 -18.00
C SER A 65 8.24 12.51 -17.77
N TYR A 66 9.49 12.18 -18.10
CA TYR A 66 10.08 10.88 -17.77
C TYR A 66 10.08 10.62 -16.26
N ILE A 67 10.63 11.57 -15.48
CA ILE A 67 10.73 11.44 -14.03
C ILE A 67 9.35 11.27 -13.41
N VAL A 68 8.38 12.11 -13.79
CA VAL A 68 7.00 12.03 -13.28
C VAL A 68 6.38 10.67 -13.59
N PHE A 69 6.44 10.21 -14.85
CA PHE A 69 5.83 8.94 -15.24
C PHE A 69 6.46 7.75 -14.53
N VAL A 70 7.79 7.66 -14.54
CA VAL A 70 8.54 6.55 -13.92
C VAL A 70 8.33 6.52 -12.41
N SER A 71 8.32 7.67 -11.74
CA SER A 71 8.05 7.76 -10.31
C SER A 71 6.62 7.31 -9.98
N VAL A 72 5.62 7.73 -10.76
CA VAL A 72 4.23 7.27 -10.57
C VAL A 72 4.11 5.76 -10.81
N TRP A 73 4.72 5.25 -11.88
CA TRP A 73 4.70 3.81 -12.18
C TRP A 73 5.34 2.98 -11.07
N ASN A 74 6.59 3.28 -10.71
CA ASN A 74 7.33 2.49 -9.71
C ASN A 74 6.75 2.67 -8.31
N GLY A 75 6.53 3.92 -7.90
CA GLY A 75 6.11 4.26 -6.55
C GLY A 75 4.66 3.86 -6.26
N VAL A 76 3.77 3.98 -7.24
CA VAL A 76 2.34 3.72 -7.04
C VAL A 76 1.93 2.35 -7.56
N ALA A 77 2.19 2.05 -8.84
CA ALA A 77 1.65 0.85 -9.48
C ALA A 77 2.44 -0.43 -9.13
N VAL A 78 3.76 -0.44 -9.36
CA VAL A 78 4.61 -1.60 -9.05
C VAL A 78 4.56 -1.90 -7.56
N ARG A 79 4.64 -0.87 -6.72
CA ARG A 79 4.54 -1.04 -5.27
C ARG A 79 3.19 -1.63 -4.84
N ALA A 80 2.08 -1.16 -5.43
CA ALA A 80 0.77 -1.74 -5.15
C ALA A 80 0.68 -3.21 -5.59
N LEU A 81 1.34 -3.60 -6.70
CA LEU A 81 1.46 -5.01 -7.12
C LEU A 81 2.27 -5.83 -6.12
N VAL A 82 3.42 -5.33 -5.66
CA VAL A 82 4.25 -5.99 -4.63
C VAL A 82 3.43 -6.19 -3.36
N PHE A 83 2.75 -5.15 -2.89
CA PHE A 83 1.87 -5.27 -1.71
C PHE A 83 0.70 -6.24 -1.92
N ARG A 84 0.17 -6.36 -3.14
CA ARG A 84 -0.85 -7.36 -3.47
C ARG A 84 -0.29 -8.77 -3.33
N GLU A 85 0.85 -9.06 -3.96
CA GLU A 85 1.43 -10.41 -3.96
C GLU A 85 1.96 -10.83 -2.58
N ASP A 86 2.54 -9.91 -1.81
CA ASP A 86 3.02 -10.18 -0.45
C ASP A 86 1.87 -10.22 0.59
N GLY A 87 0.64 -9.98 0.16
CA GLY A 87 -0.57 -9.93 1.01
C GLY A 87 -0.65 -8.72 1.94
N ALA A 88 0.31 -7.78 1.86
CA ALA A 88 0.34 -6.57 2.70
C ALA A 88 -0.88 -5.68 2.43
N LEU A 89 -1.29 -5.57 1.16
CA LEU A 89 -2.47 -4.79 0.78
C LEU A 89 -3.74 -5.33 1.44
N GLN A 90 -3.87 -6.66 1.49
CA GLN A 90 -4.98 -7.35 2.13
C GLN A 90 -4.97 -7.13 3.66
N ARG A 91 -3.81 -7.30 4.32
CA ARG A 91 -3.66 -7.04 5.76
C ARG A 91 -4.03 -5.61 6.14
N LEU A 92 -3.51 -4.63 5.39
CA LEU A 92 -3.81 -3.21 5.63
C LEU A 92 -5.26 -2.86 5.30
N ALA A 93 -5.86 -3.54 4.32
CA ALA A 93 -7.29 -3.38 4.03
C ALA A 93 -8.15 -3.85 5.21
N TYR A 94 -7.80 -4.98 5.85
CA TYR A 94 -8.48 -5.44 7.06
C TYR A 94 -8.28 -4.48 8.23
N ALA A 95 -7.04 -4.05 8.46
CA ALA A 95 -6.72 -3.13 9.55
C ALA A 95 -7.39 -1.75 9.36
N SER A 96 -7.35 -1.18 8.16
CA SER A 96 -7.98 0.12 7.87
C SER A 96 -9.50 0.04 7.68
N GLY A 97 -10.02 -1.14 7.34
CA GLY A 97 -11.40 -1.38 6.93
C GLY A 97 -11.69 -0.97 5.47
N SER A 98 -10.69 -0.52 4.70
CA SER A 98 -10.89 -0.16 3.30
C SER A 98 -9.58 -0.17 2.51
N TRP A 99 -9.48 -1.07 1.54
CA TRP A 99 -8.35 -1.10 0.60
C TRP A 99 -8.21 0.19 -0.22
N ARG A 100 -9.32 0.92 -0.45
CA ARG A 100 -9.30 2.20 -1.18
C ARG A 100 -8.52 3.25 -0.41
N VAL A 101 -8.66 3.29 0.93
CA VAL A 101 -7.90 4.21 1.78
C VAL A 101 -6.42 3.87 1.75
N VAL A 102 -6.06 2.59 1.69
CA VAL A 102 -4.66 2.14 1.59
C VAL A 102 -4.04 2.58 0.26
N LEU A 103 -4.69 2.33 -0.87
CA LEU A 103 -4.17 2.76 -2.18
C LEU A 103 -4.11 4.28 -2.30
N PHE A 104 -5.11 4.99 -1.78
CA PHE A 104 -5.13 6.45 -1.78
C PHE A 104 -3.98 7.01 -0.92
N ALA A 105 -3.74 6.46 0.27
CA ALA A 105 -2.61 6.84 1.11
C ALA A 105 -1.25 6.60 0.42
N ASN A 106 -1.10 5.46 -0.26
CA ASN A 106 0.09 5.14 -1.04
C ASN A 106 0.30 6.16 -2.17
N ALA A 107 -0.75 6.48 -2.93
CA ALA A 107 -0.70 7.48 -3.98
C ALA A 107 -0.32 8.87 -3.44
N CYS A 108 -0.94 9.32 -2.34
CA CYS A 108 -0.59 10.59 -1.71
C CYS A 108 0.87 10.65 -1.26
N ALA A 109 1.38 9.59 -0.61
CA ALA A 109 2.78 9.53 -0.21
C ALA A 109 3.72 9.67 -1.42
N GLN A 110 3.42 8.97 -2.51
CA GLN A 110 4.24 9.01 -3.72
C GLN A 110 4.17 10.34 -4.45
N VAL A 111 3.01 11.01 -4.48
CA VAL A 111 2.91 12.37 -5.03
C VAL A 111 3.74 13.35 -4.21
N THR A 112 3.79 13.22 -2.88
CA THR A 112 4.69 14.02 -2.03
C THR A 112 6.16 13.77 -2.36
N ILE A 113 6.54 12.50 -2.55
CA ILE A 113 7.92 12.12 -2.93
C ILE A 113 8.26 12.67 -4.31
N LEU A 114 7.35 12.56 -5.27
CA LEU A 114 7.50 13.11 -6.61
C LEU A 114 7.67 14.64 -6.58
N ALA A 115 6.89 15.35 -5.77
CA ALA A 115 7.04 16.79 -5.60
C ALA A 115 8.44 17.14 -5.04
N ALA A 116 8.94 16.38 -4.06
CA ALA A 116 10.29 16.56 -3.55
C ALA A 116 11.37 16.27 -4.62
N GLN A 117 11.23 15.19 -5.39
CA GLN A 117 12.14 14.80 -6.46
C GLN A 117 12.22 15.86 -7.56
N THR A 118 11.06 16.35 -8.03
CA THR A 118 10.99 17.39 -9.07
C THR A 118 11.61 18.71 -8.60
N VAL A 119 11.38 19.11 -7.35
CA VAL A 119 12.04 20.29 -6.76
C VAL A 119 13.56 20.15 -6.76
N VAL A 120 14.09 19.00 -6.31
CA VAL A 120 15.53 18.76 -6.32
C VAL A 120 16.10 18.78 -7.74
N PHE A 121 15.44 18.12 -8.70
CA PHE A 121 15.86 18.10 -10.10
C PHE A 121 15.93 19.52 -10.68
N VAL A 122 14.89 20.34 -10.46
CA VAL A 122 14.86 21.73 -10.93
C VAL A 122 15.96 22.58 -10.28
N CYS A 123 16.21 22.43 -8.99
CA CYS A 123 17.32 23.13 -8.33
C CYS A 123 18.69 22.76 -8.93
N VAL A 124 18.90 21.47 -9.23
CA VAL A 124 20.13 21.01 -9.90
C VAL A 124 20.25 21.63 -11.29
N ALA A 125 19.17 21.63 -12.08
CA ALA A 125 19.14 22.23 -13.41
C ALA A 125 19.42 23.75 -13.37
N GLN A 126 18.86 24.47 -12.39
CA GLN A 126 19.12 25.90 -12.18
C GLN A 126 20.61 26.18 -11.91
N LEU A 127 21.22 25.40 -11.01
CA LEU A 127 22.62 25.57 -10.63
C LEU A 127 23.58 25.33 -11.79
N THR A 128 23.27 24.37 -12.67
CA THR A 128 24.16 23.99 -13.78
C THR A 128 23.99 24.86 -15.02
N MET A 129 22.76 25.24 -15.38
CA MET A 129 22.50 25.99 -16.61
C MET A 129 22.55 27.51 -16.44
N ARG A 130 22.47 28.05 -15.21
CA ARG A 130 22.43 29.50 -14.88
C ARG A 130 21.41 30.34 -15.69
N ALA A 131 20.53 29.70 -16.44
CA ALA A 131 19.60 30.30 -17.40
C ALA A 131 18.13 30.21 -16.94
N LEU A 132 17.88 29.70 -15.73
CA LEU A 132 16.56 29.36 -15.24
C LEU A 132 16.20 30.23 -14.02
N ASP A 133 15.19 31.10 -14.17
CA ASP A 133 14.66 31.97 -13.10
C ASP A 133 13.96 31.20 -11.97
N GLY A 134 13.68 31.86 -10.83
CA GLY A 134 12.94 31.26 -9.71
C GLY A 134 11.52 30.73 -10.05
N ARG A 135 10.96 31.14 -11.20
CA ARG A 135 9.66 30.68 -11.72
C ARG A 135 9.62 29.17 -12.02
N PHE A 136 10.77 28.52 -12.18
CA PHE A 136 10.87 27.08 -12.44
C PHE A 136 10.52 26.21 -11.23
N VAL A 137 10.57 26.72 -10.00
CA VAL A 137 10.08 25.97 -8.82
C VAL A 137 8.58 25.67 -8.96
N LEU A 138 7.81 26.57 -9.59
CA LEU A 138 6.39 26.37 -9.86
C LEU A 138 6.16 25.22 -10.88
N LEU A 139 7.11 25.00 -11.79
CA LEU A 139 7.05 23.91 -12.76
C LEU A 139 7.09 22.53 -12.06
N SER A 140 7.86 22.41 -10.98
CA SER A 140 7.91 21.19 -10.15
C SER A 140 6.55 20.87 -9.52
N PHE A 141 5.85 21.89 -9.01
CA PHE A 141 4.51 21.71 -8.43
C PHE A 141 3.49 21.31 -9.48
N VAL A 142 3.51 21.94 -10.66
CA VAL A 142 2.59 21.60 -11.75
C VAL A 142 2.91 20.20 -12.28
N GLY A 143 4.17 19.81 -12.35
CA GLY A 143 4.57 18.47 -12.71
C GLY A 143 4.06 17.40 -11.76
N ALA A 144 4.14 17.64 -10.45
CA ALA A 144 3.55 16.75 -9.45
C ALA A 144 2.01 16.67 -9.59
N LEU A 145 1.34 17.80 -9.87
CA LEU A 145 -0.11 17.85 -10.12
C LEU A 145 -0.52 17.06 -11.37
N LEU A 146 0.22 17.19 -12.48
CA LEU A 146 -0.01 16.38 -13.68
C LEU A 146 0.21 14.90 -13.40
N GLY A 147 1.21 14.54 -12.59
CA GLY A 147 1.44 13.17 -12.13
C GLY A 147 0.22 12.53 -11.44
N VAL A 148 -0.57 13.32 -10.70
CA VAL A 148 -1.81 12.84 -10.05
C VAL A 148 -2.80 12.27 -11.08
N ALA A 149 -2.92 12.89 -12.26
CA ALA A 149 -3.86 12.45 -13.28
C ALA A 149 -3.49 11.06 -13.86
N ILE A 150 -2.22 10.66 -13.77
CA ILE A 150 -1.70 9.40 -14.32
C ILE A 150 -1.71 8.27 -13.28
N VAL A 151 -1.86 8.60 -11.99
CA VAL A 151 -1.99 7.59 -10.93
C VAL A 151 -3.11 6.58 -11.23
N PRO A 152 -4.35 7.00 -11.56
CA PRO A 152 -5.43 6.09 -11.84
C PRO A 152 -5.17 5.09 -13.00
N PRO A 153 -4.72 5.51 -14.20
CA PRO A 153 -4.37 4.55 -15.26
C PRO A 153 -3.19 3.65 -14.89
N CYS A 154 -2.18 4.14 -14.16
CA CYS A 154 -1.10 3.28 -13.67
C CYS A 154 -1.60 2.19 -12.70
N LEU A 155 -2.55 2.51 -11.81
CA LEU A 155 -3.16 1.53 -10.91
C LEU A 155 -4.05 0.51 -11.63
N ALA A 156 -4.46 0.75 -12.88
CA ALA A 156 -5.24 -0.22 -13.66
C ALA A 156 -4.48 -1.54 -13.88
N VAL A 157 -3.14 -1.53 -13.77
CA VAL A 157 -2.31 -2.75 -13.79
C VAL A 157 -2.72 -3.75 -12.71
N LEU A 158 -3.33 -3.32 -11.61
CA LEU A 158 -3.83 -4.21 -10.55
C LEU A 158 -4.96 -5.14 -11.04
N ARG A 159 -5.64 -4.80 -12.15
CA ARG A 159 -6.57 -5.73 -12.81
C ARG A 159 -5.85 -6.86 -13.55
N LEU A 160 -4.61 -6.61 -13.96
CA LEU A 160 -3.77 -7.61 -14.58
C LEU A 160 -3.24 -8.56 -13.49
N ARG A 161 -3.43 -9.86 -13.72
CA ARG A 161 -2.91 -10.92 -12.85
C ARG A 161 -1.50 -11.32 -13.27
N VAL A 162 -0.62 -10.33 -13.32
CA VAL A 162 0.80 -10.52 -13.66
C VAL A 162 1.66 -10.34 -12.42
N PRO A 163 2.76 -11.10 -12.28
CA PRO A 163 3.76 -10.88 -11.24
C PRO A 163 4.39 -9.48 -11.35
N PRO A 164 4.83 -8.87 -10.22
CA PRO A 164 5.45 -7.55 -10.21
C PRO A 164 6.67 -7.43 -11.14
N GLN A 165 7.51 -8.48 -11.20
CA GLN A 165 8.70 -8.51 -12.05
C GLN A 165 8.34 -8.44 -13.54
N THR A 166 7.34 -9.22 -13.97
CA THR A 166 6.83 -9.22 -15.34
C THR A 166 6.21 -7.88 -15.72
N ALA A 167 5.41 -7.30 -14.81
CA ALA A 167 4.83 -5.98 -15.02
C ALA A 167 5.90 -4.91 -15.20
N ASN A 168 6.95 -4.95 -14.37
CA ASN A 168 8.03 -3.97 -14.43
C ASN A 168 8.87 -4.10 -15.71
N MET A 169 9.22 -5.33 -16.13
CA MET A 169 9.92 -5.57 -17.40
C MET A 169 9.10 -5.09 -18.61
N ALA A 170 7.82 -5.44 -18.66
CA ALA A 170 6.93 -5.03 -19.74
C ALA A 170 6.81 -3.51 -19.82
N MET A 171 6.69 -2.84 -18.67
CA MET A 171 6.57 -1.38 -18.63
C MET A 171 7.87 -0.68 -19.01
N SER A 172 9.05 -1.19 -18.64
CA SER A 172 10.31 -0.58 -19.08
C SER A 172 10.43 -0.52 -20.62
N VAL A 173 10.00 -1.59 -21.30
CA VAL A 173 9.94 -1.60 -22.77
C VAL A 173 8.87 -0.63 -23.28
N ALA A 174 7.69 -0.63 -22.67
CA ALA A 174 6.60 0.26 -23.04
C ALA A 174 6.97 1.75 -22.87
N ILE A 175 7.67 2.12 -21.79
CA ILE A 175 8.16 3.47 -21.52
C ILE A 175 9.10 3.94 -22.63
N ALA A 176 10.03 3.07 -23.06
CA ALA A 176 10.94 3.41 -24.15
C ALA A 176 10.18 3.66 -25.47
N CYS A 177 9.21 2.80 -25.80
CA CYS A 177 8.35 2.98 -26.98
C CYS A 177 7.50 4.25 -26.89
N MET A 178 6.87 4.51 -25.74
CA MET A 178 6.08 5.72 -25.48
C MET A 178 6.93 6.98 -25.63
N PHE A 179 8.17 6.99 -25.11
CA PHE A 179 9.06 8.13 -25.29
C PHE A 179 9.37 8.46 -26.75
N VAL A 180 9.61 7.42 -27.56
CA VAL A 180 9.84 7.58 -29.00
C VAL A 180 8.58 8.09 -29.71
N LEU A 181 7.41 7.54 -29.37
CA LEU A 181 6.12 7.94 -29.95
C LEU A 181 5.69 9.35 -29.53
N ALA A 182 6.01 9.77 -28.30
CA ALA A 182 5.72 11.10 -27.79
C ALA A 182 6.40 12.19 -28.61
N GLY A 183 7.61 11.92 -29.12
CA GLY A 183 8.35 12.83 -30.01
C GLY A 183 7.81 12.92 -31.44
N VAL A 184 6.88 12.05 -31.84
CA VAL A 184 6.29 12.07 -33.19
C VAL A 184 5.26 13.21 -33.28
N PRO A 185 5.41 14.15 -34.23
CA PRO A 185 4.48 15.28 -34.36
C PRO A 185 3.07 14.78 -34.73
N ALA A 186 2.06 15.29 -34.02
CA ALA A 186 0.64 15.07 -34.33
C ALA A 186 0.00 16.39 -34.75
N ARG A 187 -1.04 16.34 -35.59
CA ARG A 187 -1.72 17.53 -36.11
C ARG A 187 -3.24 17.37 -36.04
N GLY A 188 -3.93 18.48 -35.81
CA GLY A 188 -5.40 18.53 -35.78
C GLY A 188 -6.00 17.60 -34.71
N LEU A 189 -7.01 16.83 -35.08
CA LEU A 189 -7.74 15.92 -34.19
C LEU A 189 -6.89 14.73 -33.68
N TRP A 190 -5.73 14.46 -34.27
CA TRP A 190 -4.84 13.39 -33.81
C TRP A 190 -4.07 13.76 -32.54
N VAL A 191 -3.97 15.05 -32.21
CA VAL A 191 -3.27 15.53 -31.00
C VAL A 191 -3.90 14.96 -29.72
N PRO A 192 -5.21 15.15 -29.44
CA PRO A 192 -5.82 14.61 -28.23
C PRO A 192 -5.81 13.08 -28.20
N LEU A 193 -5.99 12.41 -29.35
CA LEU A 193 -5.96 10.94 -29.41
C LEU A 193 -4.57 10.41 -29.02
N ALA A 194 -3.50 11.02 -29.56
CA ALA A 194 -2.15 10.64 -29.21
C ALA A 194 -1.86 10.85 -27.72
N MET A 195 -2.36 11.96 -27.14
CA MET A 195 -2.25 12.21 -25.69
C MET A 195 -3.02 11.20 -24.84
N MET A 196 -4.17 10.71 -25.29
CA MET A 196 -4.97 9.71 -24.57
C MET A 196 -4.34 8.32 -24.58
N LEU A 197 -3.62 7.98 -25.65
CA LEU A 197 -2.96 6.68 -25.80
C LEU A 197 -1.57 6.65 -25.16
N ASP A 198 -0.93 7.81 -25.07
CA ASP A 198 0.43 7.97 -24.55
C ASP A 198 0.47 8.99 -23.40
N PRO A 199 0.48 8.52 -22.13
CA PRO A 199 0.57 9.39 -20.96
C PRO A 199 1.85 10.22 -20.90
N ILE A 200 2.96 9.75 -21.50
CA ILE A 200 4.23 10.50 -21.54
C ILE A 200 4.09 11.69 -22.47
N ARG A 201 3.44 11.52 -23.62
CA ARG A 201 3.12 12.63 -24.54
C ARG A 201 2.22 13.68 -23.88
N TRP A 202 1.21 13.24 -23.13
CA TRP A 202 0.34 14.13 -22.38
C TRP A 202 1.11 14.93 -21.32
N LEU A 203 1.98 14.27 -20.55
CA LEU A 203 2.89 14.96 -19.62
C LEU A 203 3.78 15.96 -20.31
N TRP A 204 4.43 15.57 -21.41
CA TRP A 204 5.37 16.42 -22.13
C TRP A 204 4.66 17.67 -22.63
N THR A 205 3.50 17.53 -23.26
CA THR A 205 2.75 18.69 -23.75
C THR A 205 2.25 19.57 -22.60
N GLY A 206 1.79 18.97 -21.49
CA GLY A 206 1.39 19.70 -20.29
C GLY A 206 2.54 20.52 -19.70
N MET A 207 3.72 19.90 -19.54
CA MET A 207 4.93 20.56 -19.04
C MET A 207 5.40 21.67 -19.97
N ALA A 208 5.43 21.42 -21.28
CA ALA A 208 5.84 22.42 -22.26
C ALA A 208 4.88 23.63 -22.26
N THR A 209 3.58 23.39 -22.20
CA THR A 209 2.55 24.45 -22.17
C THR A 209 2.67 25.31 -20.90
N VAL A 210 2.83 24.68 -19.74
CA VAL A 210 3.00 25.37 -18.45
C VAL A 210 4.30 26.16 -18.44
N THR A 211 5.38 25.56 -18.95
CA THR A 211 6.68 26.22 -19.06
C THR A 211 6.57 27.46 -19.94
N ALA A 212 5.92 27.35 -21.11
CA ALA A 212 5.71 28.48 -22.01
C ALA A 212 4.91 29.61 -21.34
N MET A 213 3.84 29.27 -20.60
CA MET A 213 3.07 30.25 -19.82
C MET A 213 3.94 30.98 -18.79
N LEU A 214 4.75 30.27 -18.02
CA LEU A 214 5.57 30.87 -16.94
C LEU A 214 6.72 31.72 -17.48
N CYS A 215 7.25 31.36 -18.65
CA CYS A 215 8.31 32.08 -19.34
C CYS A 215 7.79 33.22 -20.24
N GLY A 216 6.47 33.39 -20.38
CA GLY A 216 5.89 34.39 -21.30
C GLY A 216 6.17 34.08 -22.79
N MET A 217 6.42 32.81 -23.11
CA MET A 217 6.62 32.34 -24.48
C MET A 217 5.27 32.08 -25.16
N PRO A 218 5.20 32.13 -26.50
CA PRO A 218 3.97 31.78 -27.22
C PRO A 218 3.56 30.34 -26.93
N PHE A 219 2.27 30.13 -26.65
CA PHE A 219 1.65 28.83 -26.46
C PHE A 219 0.27 28.80 -27.14
N ALA A 220 -0.17 27.61 -27.54
CA ALA A 220 -1.51 27.46 -28.11
C ALA A 220 -2.54 27.20 -27.01
N VAL A 221 -3.63 27.98 -26.99
CA VAL A 221 -4.75 27.76 -26.05
C VAL A 221 -5.37 26.39 -26.24
N SER A 222 -5.35 25.84 -27.46
CA SER A 222 -5.80 24.49 -27.76
C SER A 222 -5.06 23.43 -26.94
N ASP A 223 -3.76 23.61 -26.69
CA ASP A 223 -2.95 22.63 -25.96
C ASP A 223 -3.37 22.60 -24.49
N VAL A 224 -3.67 23.77 -23.90
CA VAL A 224 -4.23 23.89 -22.55
C VAL A 224 -5.56 23.13 -22.45
N CYS A 225 -6.46 23.36 -23.42
CA CYS A 225 -7.76 22.69 -23.46
C CYS A 225 -7.62 21.17 -23.61
N TRP A 226 -6.74 20.70 -24.49
CA TRP A 226 -6.52 19.27 -24.68
C TRP A 226 -5.87 18.60 -23.48
N VAL A 227 -4.86 19.23 -22.87
CA VAL A 227 -4.24 18.71 -21.64
C VAL A 227 -5.27 18.59 -20.53
N ALA A 228 -6.12 19.60 -20.32
CA ALA A 228 -7.18 19.56 -19.32
C ALA A 228 -8.23 18.47 -19.63
N ALA A 229 -8.70 18.38 -20.88
CA ALA A 229 -9.71 17.40 -21.30
C ALA A 229 -9.20 15.96 -21.16
N VAL A 230 -7.99 15.66 -21.64
CA VAL A 230 -7.38 14.33 -21.53
C VAL A 230 -7.06 14.00 -20.07
N GLY A 231 -6.62 14.98 -19.27
CA GLY A 231 -6.42 14.79 -17.83
C GLY A 231 -7.70 14.39 -17.11
N LEU A 232 -8.83 15.00 -17.46
CA LEU A 232 -10.14 14.59 -16.94
C LEU A 232 -10.50 13.17 -17.37
N VAL A 233 -10.22 12.79 -18.62
CA VAL A 233 -10.43 11.42 -19.09
C VAL A 233 -9.59 10.43 -18.28
N TYR A 234 -8.31 10.71 -18.02
CA TYR A 234 -7.48 9.85 -17.17
C TYR A 234 -8.01 9.73 -15.74
N ALA A 235 -8.47 10.84 -15.16
CA ALA A 235 -9.08 10.83 -13.83
C ALA A 235 -10.35 9.95 -13.80
N VAL A 236 -11.26 10.13 -14.77
CA VAL A 236 -12.54 9.38 -14.83
C VAL A 236 -12.31 7.92 -15.20
N ALA A 237 -11.60 7.65 -16.30
CA ALA A 237 -11.34 6.29 -16.77
C ALA A 237 -10.58 5.48 -15.73
N GLY A 238 -9.58 6.08 -15.08
CA GLY A 238 -8.84 5.40 -14.04
C GLY A 238 -9.65 5.22 -12.74
N ALA A 239 -10.53 6.17 -12.36
CA ALA A 239 -11.47 5.94 -11.25
C ALA A 239 -12.41 4.75 -11.53
N VAL A 240 -12.87 4.60 -12.77
CA VAL A 240 -13.65 3.43 -13.22
C VAL A 240 -12.79 2.16 -13.19
N CYS A 241 -11.51 2.23 -13.59
CA CYS A 241 -10.57 1.10 -13.51
C CYS A 241 -10.34 0.61 -12.07
N LEU A 242 -10.43 1.50 -11.08
CA LEU A 242 -10.35 1.10 -9.68
C LEU A 242 -11.59 0.35 -9.19
N TYR A 243 -12.71 0.40 -9.91
CA TYR A 243 -13.89 -0.37 -9.53
C TYR A 243 -13.68 -1.87 -9.77
N GLY A 244 -14.00 -2.72 -8.78
CA GLY A 244 -13.92 -4.18 -8.91
C GLY A 244 -12.50 -4.79 -8.90
N ILE A 245 -11.48 -4.06 -8.44
CA ILE A 245 -10.12 -4.62 -8.30
C ILE A 245 -10.10 -5.77 -7.27
N ASP A 246 -9.47 -6.88 -7.65
CA ASP A 246 -9.12 -7.97 -6.75
C ASP A 246 -7.75 -7.70 -6.11
N ILE A 247 -7.75 -7.50 -4.79
CA ILE A 247 -6.55 -7.19 -4.00
C ILE A 247 -5.86 -8.44 -3.44
N ARG A 248 -6.35 -9.64 -3.77
CA ARG A 248 -5.78 -10.89 -3.28
C ARG A 248 -4.51 -11.26 -4.05
N PRO A 249 -3.53 -11.91 -3.39
CA PRO A 249 -2.38 -12.50 -4.07
C PRO A 249 -2.83 -13.49 -5.16
N ILE A 250 -2.09 -13.58 -6.27
CA ILE A 250 -2.42 -14.47 -7.39
C ILE A 250 -2.48 -15.94 -6.94
N ALA A 251 -1.62 -16.33 -6.00
CA ALA A 251 -1.52 -17.72 -5.53
C ALA A 251 -2.72 -18.22 -4.69
N ARG A 252 -3.62 -17.35 -4.21
CA ARG A 252 -4.70 -17.71 -3.27
C ARG A 252 -6.11 -17.75 -3.89
N HIS A 253 -6.29 -18.39 -5.05
CA HIS A 253 -7.62 -18.48 -5.70
C HIS A 253 -8.54 -19.60 -5.22
N HIS A 254 -8.06 -20.51 -4.37
CA HIS A 254 -8.95 -21.48 -3.74
C HIS A 254 -9.81 -20.76 -2.68
N SER A 255 -11.12 -20.75 -2.91
CA SER A 255 -12.09 -20.15 -1.99
C SER A 255 -12.56 -21.22 -1.02
N ALA A 256 -12.61 -20.89 0.27
CA ALA A 256 -13.21 -21.79 1.26
C ALA A 256 -14.69 -22.06 0.89
N PRO A 257 -15.21 -23.28 1.15
CA PRO A 257 -16.61 -23.60 0.92
C PRO A 257 -17.54 -22.59 1.61
N ALA A 258 -18.55 -22.07 0.89
CA ALA A 258 -19.45 -21.05 1.44
C ALA A 258 -20.18 -21.52 2.71
N SER A 259 -20.57 -22.80 2.75
CA SER A 259 -21.21 -23.45 3.89
C SER A 259 -20.35 -23.45 5.16
N LEU A 260 -19.04 -23.60 5.00
CA LEU A 260 -18.05 -23.57 6.09
C LEU A 260 -17.92 -22.17 6.66
N VAL A 261 -17.79 -21.18 5.77
CA VAL A 261 -17.75 -19.76 6.15
C VAL A 261 -19.05 -19.36 6.84
N ASP A 262 -20.21 -19.82 6.37
CA ASP A 262 -21.52 -19.59 7.00
C ASP A 262 -21.63 -20.23 8.38
N ALA A 263 -21.10 -21.44 8.58
CA ALA A 263 -21.10 -22.10 9.87
C ALA A 263 -20.27 -21.31 10.90
N ILE A 264 -19.05 -20.92 10.55
CA ILE A 264 -18.17 -20.18 11.47
C ILE A 264 -18.63 -18.72 11.63
N SER A 265 -19.17 -18.10 10.58
CA SER A 265 -19.76 -16.75 10.70
C SER A 265 -20.93 -16.73 11.69
N ARG A 266 -21.75 -17.80 11.72
CA ARG A 266 -22.80 -17.93 12.74
C ARG A 266 -22.24 -18.06 14.16
N CYS A 267 -21.08 -18.68 14.33
CA CYS A 267 -20.37 -18.69 15.62
C CYS A 267 -19.79 -17.32 16.00
N LEU A 268 -19.43 -16.49 15.02
CA LEU A 268 -18.90 -15.13 15.25
C LEU A 268 -19.98 -14.10 15.61
N VAL A 269 -21.22 -14.30 15.16
CA VAL A 269 -22.33 -13.37 15.37
C VAL A 269 -23.06 -13.73 16.67
N GLY A 270 -22.70 -13.03 17.75
CA GLY A 270 -23.51 -12.97 18.97
C GLY A 270 -22.91 -13.62 20.22
N ASP A 271 -21.81 -14.35 20.13
CA ASP A 271 -21.16 -15.00 21.28
C ASP A 271 -19.74 -14.47 21.53
N SER A 272 -19.50 -14.03 22.77
CA SER A 272 -18.15 -13.83 23.32
C SER A 272 -17.46 -15.18 23.59
N GLY A 273 -16.14 -15.23 23.44
CA GLY A 273 -15.35 -16.44 23.74
C GLY A 273 -14.41 -16.85 22.61
N VAL A 274 -13.72 -17.96 22.81
CA VAL A 274 -12.67 -18.44 21.90
C VAL A 274 -13.11 -19.69 21.16
N SER A 275 -12.99 -19.66 19.83
CA SER A 275 -13.17 -20.82 18.96
C SER A 275 -11.82 -21.22 18.36
N VAL A 276 -11.41 -22.47 18.52
CA VAL A 276 -10.14 -22.99 18.01
C VAL A 276 -10.40 -23.88 16.79
N LEU A 277 -9.85 -23.51 15.63
CA LEU A 277 -9.96 -24.27 14.39
C LEU A 277 -8.73 -25.19 14.24
N LEU A 278 -8.95 -26.49 14.37
CA LEU A 278 -7.97 -27.57 14.20
C LEU A 278 -8.17 -28.28 12.86
N GLY A 279 -7.13 -28.95 12.38
CA GLY A 279 -7.18 -29.74 11.14
C GLY A 279 -5.77 -29.99 10.60
N ALA A 280 -5.62 -30.87 9.61
CA ALA A 280 -4.31 -31.14 9.01
C ALA A 280 -3.72 -29.90 8.29
N ASN A 281 -2.43 -29.94 8.01
CA ASN A 281 -1.79 -28.94 7.15
C ASN A 281 -2.33 -29.09 5.72
N GLY A 282 -2.74 -27.98 5.11
CA GLY A 282 -3.36 -27.99 3.78
C GLY A 282 -4.88 -28.21 3.76
N ALA A 283 -5.52 -28.49 4.90
CA ALA A 283 -6.98 -28.63 4.97
C ALA A 283 -7.72 -27.34 4.53
N GLY A 284 -7.09 -26.17 4.63
CA GLY A 284 -7.66 -24.88 4.21
C GLY A 284 -7.98 -23.91 5.33
N LYS A 285 -7.48 -24.13 6.57
CA LYS A 285 -7.74 -23.29 7.76
C LYS A 285 -7.49 -21.79 7.51
N THR A 286 -6.34 -21.44 6.94
CA THR A 286 -6.01 -20.06 6.56
C THR A 286 -6.98 -19.50 5.50
N MET A 287 -7.45 -20.30 4.55
CA MET A 287 -8.44 -19.85 3.55
C MET A 287 -9.78 -19.51 4.19
N VAL A 288 -10.16 -20.23 5.24
CA VAL A 288 -11.37 -19.97 6.02
C VAL A 288 -11.24 -18.66 6.77
N LEU A 289 -10.14 -18.43 7.47
CA LEU A 289 -9.88 -17.14 8.15
C LEU A 289 -9.85 -15.97 7.16
N ASP A 290 -9.19 -16.14 6.01
CA ASP A 290 -9.19 -15.14 4.95
C ASP A 290 -10.61 -14.83 4.46
N ALA A 291 -11.45 -15.86 4.24
CA ALA A 291 -12.83 -15.69 3.80
C ALA A 291 -13.71 -14.99 4.85
N LEU A 292 -13.52 -15.30 6.13
CA LEU A 292 -14.20 -14.63 7.25
C LEU A 292 -13.80 -13.15 7.33
N ALA A 293 -12.51 -12.84 7.17
CA ALA A 293 -12.02 -11.47 7.15
C ALA A 293 -12.61 -10.67 5.97
N VAL A 294 -12.64 -11.24 4.76
CA VAL A 294 -13.25 -10.59 3.58
C VAL A 294 -14.75 -10.36 3.79
N ARG A 295 -15.47 -11.35 4.31
CA ARG A 295 -16.92 -11.24 4.53
C ARG A 295 -17.24 -10.18 5.57
N SER A 296 -16.48 -10.14 6.66
CA SER A 296 -16.62 -9.14 7.72
C SER A 296 -16.33 -7.72 7.21
N ALA A 297 -15.40 -7.57 6.26
CA ALA A 297 -15.12 -6.29 5.60
C ALA A 297 -16.22 -5.83 4.61
N ARG A 298 -17.16 -6.70 4.22
CA ARG A 298 -18.25 -6.38 3.27
C ARG A 298 -19.55 -5.95 3.92
N VAL A 299 -19.68 -6.00 5.24
CA VAL A 299 -20.95 -5.67 5.91
C VAL A 299 -21.15 -4.15 5.92
N PRO A 300 -22.17 -3.60 5.24
CA PRO A 300 -22.41 -2.16 5.18
C PRO A 300 -22.93 -1.56 6.49
N ASP A 301 -23.51 -2.41 7.36
CA ASP A 301 -24.18 -2.02 8.60
C ASP A 301 -23.62 -2.79 9.81
N GLY A 302 -22.73 -2.14 10.57
CA GLY A 302 -22.56 -2.39 12.01
C GLY A 302 -22.00 -3.73 12.51
N SER A 303 -21.63 -4.69 11.65
CA SER A 303 -21.00 -5.95 12.10
C SER A 303 -19.50 -5.76 12.45
N PRO A 304 -18.97 -6.53 13.42
CA PRO A 304 -17.70 -6.22 14.08
C PRO A 304 -16.55 -6.16 13.08
N SER A 305 -15.81 -5.06 13.13
CA SER A 305 -14.69 -4.81 12.24
C SER A 305 -13.50 -5.67 12.64
N VAL A 306 -13.49 -6.94 12.23
CA VAL A 306 -12.50 -7.97 12.61
C VAL A 306 -11.03 -7.49 12.51
N ALA A 307 -10.23 -7.77 13.54
CA ALA A 307 -8.77 -7.69 13.49
C ALA A 307 -8.19 -9.06 13.12
N TYR A 308 -7.26 -9.12 12.17
CA TYR A 308 -6.73 -10.40 11.67
C TYR A 308 -5.20 -10.42 11.66
N LEU A 309 -4.64 -11.35 12.43
CA LEU A 309 -3.24 -11.76 12.37
C LEU A 309 -3.10 -12.94 11.40
N THR A 310 -2.52 -12.69 10.23
CA THR A 310 -2.26 -13.74 9.23
C THR A 310 -1.00 -14.52 9.55
N GLN A 311 -0.92 -15.78 9.11
CA GLN A 311 0.24 -16.66 9.31
C GLN A 311 1.59 -16.05 8.87
N ARG A 312 1.59 -15.26 7.78
CA ARG A 312 2.76 -14.48 7.38
C ARG A 312 2.71 -13.10 8.04
N ALA A 313 3.49 -12.93 9.09
CA ALA A 313 3.68 -11.65 9.78
C ALA A 313 4.59 -10.66 9.02
N ASP A 314 4.74 -10.83 7.70
CA ASP A 314 5.60 -10.01 6.85
C ASP A 314 4.96 -8.62 6.65
N GLY A 315 5.13 -7.73 7.62
CA GLY A 315 4.77 -6.31 7.50
C GLY A 315 5.75 -5.54 6.60
N PHE A 316 5.45 -4.25 6.36
CA PHE A 316 6.36 -3.26 5.77
C PHE A 316 7.81 -3.47 6.23
N ALA A 317 8.62 -4.14 5.41
CA ALA A 317 9.97 -4.54 5.79
C ALA A 317 10.86 -3.32 6.06
N GLY A 318 10.58 -2.20 5.37
CA GLY A 318 11.30 -0.95 5.53
C GLY A 318 10.91 -0.14 6.76
N LEU A 319 9.83 -0.45 7.48
CA LEU A 319 9.47 0.27 8.72
C LEU A 319 10.28 -0.21 9.91
N ARG A 320 10.46 0.66 10.90
CA ARG A 320 10.92 0.27 12.25
C ARG A 320 9.74 -0.21 13.09
N VAL A 321 10.00 -1.02 14.13
CA VAL A 321 8.96 -1.54 15.04
C VAL A 321 8.07 -0.43 15.59
N GLY A 322 8.63 0.67 16.08
CA GLY A 322 7.86 1.81 16.58
C GLY A 322 6.98 2.49 15.52
N GLN A 323 7.42 2.51 14.27
CA GLN A 323 6.63 3.03 13.14
C GLN A 323 5.49 2.09 12.77
N MET A 324 5.71 0.78 12.82
CA MET A 324 4.67 -0.23 12.64
C MET A 324 3.59 -0.12 13.72
N VAL A 325 4.00 0.03 14.98
CA VAL A 325 3.09 0.24 16.12
C VAL A 325 2.27 1.52 15.92
N ALA A 326 2.92 2.63 15.54
CA ALA A 326 2.24 3.90 15.27
C ALA A 326 1.22 3.79 14.11
N LEU A 327 1.55 3.03 13.07
CA LEU A 327 0.65 2.75 11.94
C LEU A 327 -0.63 2.07 12.41
N TYR A 328 -0.51 0.95 13.14
CA TYR A 328 -1.68 0.20 13.62
C TYR A 328 -2.50 0.99 14.64
N ARG A 329 -1.85 1.71 15.54
CA ARG A 329 -2.52 2.59 16.52
C ARG A 329 -3.32 3.70 15.82
N GLY A 330 -2.81 4.25 14.72
CA GLY A 330 -3.54 5.21 13.90
C GLY A 330 -4.74 4.62 13.13
N MET A 331 -4.76 3.30 12.91
CA MET A 331 -5.85 2.56 12.27
C MET A 331 -6.91 1.99 13.23
N ALA A 332 -6.68 2.09 14.54
CA ALA A 332 -7.61 1.65 15.57
C ALA A 332 -8.99 2.32 15.45
N ALA A 333 -10.02 1.71 16.03
CA ALA A 333 -11.41 2.21 15.94
C ALA A 333 -11.73 3.38 16.91
N GLY A 334 -10.93 3.58 17.97
CA GLY A 334 -11.18 4.59 19.03
C GLY A 334 -9.96 5.45 19.38
N GLU A 335 -10.16 6.47 20.22
CA GLU A 335 -9.06 7.14 20.94
C GLU A 335 -8.52 6.18 22.00
N SER A 336 -7.21 6.23 22.24
CA SER A 336 -6.45 5.25 23.03
C SER A 336 -7.15 4.92 24.35
N GLU A 337 -7.90 3.81 24.39
CA GLU A 337 -8.25 3.15 25.63
C GLU A 337 -6.93 2.74 26.31
N SER A 338 -6.88 2.83 27.64
CA SER A 338 -5.67 2.49 28.39
C SER A 338 -5.24 1.07 28.02
N GLU A 339 -4.02 0.95 27.47
CA GLU A 339 -3.44 -0.33 27.10
C GLU A 339 -3.56 -1.31 28.29
N SER A 340 -4.04 -2.54 28.05
CA SER A 340 -4.17 -3.53 29.12
C SER A 340 -2.82 -3.80 29.78
N VAL A 341 -2.84 -4.32 31.01
CA VAL A 341 -1.60 -4.63 31.75
C VAL A 341 -0.74 -5.64 30.95
N GLU A 342 -1.39 -6.62 30.33
CA GLU A 342 -0.76 -7.66 29.51
C GLU A 342 -0.14 -7.07 28.24
N MET A 343 -0.84 -6.17 27.55
CA MET A 343 -0.31 -5.47 26.38
C MET A 343 0.90 -4.59 26.74
N ARG A 344 0.83 -3.83 27.85
CA ARG A 344 1.95 -3.04 28.35
C ARG A 344 3.16 -3.91 28.67
N ARG A 345 2.94 -5.06 29.32
CA ARG A 345 3.99 -6.02 29.67
C ARG A 345 4.62 -6.63 28.41
N LEU A 346 3.80 -7.04 27.43
CA LEU A 346 4.28 -7.56 26.14
C LEU A 346 5.16 -6.52 25.44
N ARG A 347 4.70 -5.27 25.36
CA ARG A 347 5.46 -4.17 24.76
C ARG A 347 6.78 -3.93 25.47
N GLN A 348 6.75 -3.79 26.80
CA GLN A 348 7.94 -3.45 27.59
C GLN A 348 9.04 -4.49 27.48
N ARG A 349 8.68 -5.78 27.50
CA ARG A 349 9.63 -6.88 27.47
C ARG A 349 10.14 -7.19 26.06
N HIS A 350 9.26 -7.15 25.06
CA HIS A 350 9.55 -7.73 23.75
C HIS A 350 9.67 -6.72 22.63
N LEU A 351 8.98 -5.57 22.69
CA LEU A 351 9.00 -4.57 21.62
C LEU A 351 9.90 -3.38 21.93
N THR A 352 9.96 -2.92 23.18
CA THR A 352 10.82 -1.80 23.58
C THR A 352 12.31 -2.05 23.27
N PRO A 353 12.88 -3.26 23.48
CA PRO A 353 14.28 -3.52 23.15
C PRO A 353 14.59 -3.42 21.65
N ILE A 354 13.59 -3.66 20.80
CA ILE A 354 13.71 -3.68 19.33
C ILE A 354 12.97 -2.50 18.68
N TRP A 355 12.60 -1.48 19.46
CA TRP A 355 11.69 -0.41 19.02
C TRP A 355 12.19 0.32 17.77
N ASP A 356 13.49 0.54 17.70
CA ASP A 356 14.15 1.20 16.57
C ASP A 356 14.67 0.20 15.52
N SER A 357 14.53 -1.11 15.73
CA SER A 357 14.98 -2.11 14.75
C SER A 357 14.10 -2.08 13.50
N PRO A 358 14.68 -2.17 12.28
CA PRO A 358 13.91 -2.39 11.05
C PRO A 358 13.16 -3.72 11.10
N CYS A 359 11.90 -3.75 10.68
CA CYS A 359 11.06 -4.94 10.62
C CYS A 359 11.70 -6.06 9.77
N ALA A 360 12.46 -5.69 8.73
CA ALA A 360 13.23 -6.62 7.91
C ALA A 360 14.26 -7.45 8.70
N ARG A 361 14.76 -6.95 9.85
CA ARG A 361 15.81 -7.61 10.65
C ARG A 361 15.28 -8.44 11.81
N LEU A 362 13.96 -8.42 12.04
CA LEU A 362 13.36 -9.19 13.12
C LEU A 362 13.43 -10.69 12.83
N SER A 363 13.73 -11.46 13.88
CA SER A 363 13.52 -12.91 13.90
C SER A 363 12.04 -13.25 13.70
N GLY A 364 11.75 -14.51 13.36
CA GLY A 364 10.38 -14.99 13.20
C GLY A 364 9.50 -14.72 14.44
N GLY A 365 10.02 -15.06 15.63
CA GLY A 365 9.33 -14.83 16.90
C GLY A 365 9.11 -13.34 17.21
N GLU A 366 10.13 -12.49 17.06
CA GLU A 366 9.99 -11.04 17.27
C GLU A 366 8.96 -10.42 16.31
N ARG A 367 8.96 -10.87 15.06
CA ARG A 367 8.00 -10.44 14.04
C ARG A 367 6.58 -10.86 14.41
N GLN A 368 6.41 -12.11 14.85
CA GLN A 368 5.11 -12.62 15.29
C GLN A 368 4.60 -11.84 16.51
N THR A 369 5.45 -11.60 17.51
CA THR A 369 5.09 -10.84 18.72
C THR A 369 4.72 -9.39 18.38
N THR A 370 5.49 -8.77 17.49
CA THR A 370 5.22 -7.40 17.02
C THR A 370 3.88 -7.33 16.30
N MET A 371 3.58 -8.28 15.41
CA MET A 371 2.34 -8.28 14.64
C MET A 371 1.12 -8.67 15.48
N LEU A 372 1.26 -9.57 16.46
CA LEU A 372 0.23 -9.85 17.46
C LEU A 372 -0.13 -8.58 18.22
N TYR A 373 0.89 -7.91 18.78
CA TYR A 373 0.71 -6.64 19.48
C TYR A 373 0.00 -5.59 18.59
N CYS A 374 0.48 -5.39 17.36
CA CYS A 374 -0.12 -4.46 16.41
C CYS A 374 -1.57 -4.80 16.06
N THR A 375 -1.89 -6.09 15.91
CA THR A 375 -3.26 -6.56 15.63
C THR A 375 -4.17 -6.26 16.82
N CYS A 376 -3.72 -6.51 18.04
CA CYS A 376 -4.46 -6.23 19.26
C CYS A 376 -4.75 -4.73 19.45
N LEU A 377 -3.83 -3.84 19.04
CA LEU A 377 -4.03 -2.38 19.08
C LEU A 377 -5.20 -1.86 18.24
N LEU A 378 -5.72 -2.64 17.29
CA LEU A 378 -6.87 -2.21 16.48
C LEU A 378 -8.15 -2.07 17.31
N SER A 379 -8.19 -2.66 18.51
CA SER A 379 -9.29 -2.64 19.47
C SER A 379 -10.62 -2.98 18.80
N ARG A 380 -10.71 -4.20 18.29
CA ARG A 380 -11.87 -4.69 17.53
C ARG A 380 -12.71 -5.61 18.41
N ASP A 381 -13.94 -5.87 17.99
CA ASP A 381 -14.85 -6.76 18.74
C ASP A 381 -14.60 -8.24 18.42
N ALA A 382 -13.96 -8.51 17.28
CA ALA A 382 -13.60 -9.84 16.84
C ALA A 382 -12.13 -9.92 16.39
N TYR A 383 -11.46 -11.00 16.73
CA TYR A 383 -10.07 -11.29 16.38
C TYR A 383 -9.93 -12.64 15.68
N LEU A 384 -9.20 -12.66 14.58
CA LEU A 384 -8.76 -13.87 13.89
C LEU A 384 -7.25 -14.01 14.09
N PHE A 385 -6.81 -15.13 14.64
CA PHE A 385 -5.41 -15.42 14.88
C PHE A 385 -5.02 -16.69 14.12
N ASP A 386 -4.14 -16.55 13.13
CA ASP A 386 -3.57 -17.69 12.40
C ASP A 386 -2.16 -17.98 12.95
N GLU A 387 -2.04 -19.03 13.77
CA GLU A 387 -0.81 -19.48 14.41
C GLU A 387 -0.12 -18.38 15.26
N PRO A 388 -0.82 -17.72 16.21
CA PRO A 388 -0.38 -16.47 16.84
C PRO A 388 0.92 -16.57 17.64
N THR A 389 1.30 -17.76 18.07
CA THR A 389 2.43 -18.05 18.97
C THR A 389 3.55 -18.84 18.28
N GLN A 390 3.38 -19.16 16.99
CA GLN A 390 4.31 -20.00 16.26
C GLN A 390 5.69 -19.32 16.14
N GLY A 391 6.75 -20.08 16.46
CA GLY A 391 8.13 -19.59 16.37
C GLY A 391 8.56 -18.65 17.51
N MET A 392 7.72 -18.44 18.52
CA MET A 392 8.09 -17.73 19.75
C MET A 392 8.84 -18.62 20.73
N ASP A 393 9.77 -18.04 21.49
CA ASP A 393 10.33 -18.70 22.67
C ASP A 393 9.27 -18.84 23.78
N PRO A 394 9.48 -19.70 24.79
CA PRO A 394 8.48 -19.95 25.84
C PRO A 394 8.03 -18.70 26.61
N ALA A 395 8.92 -17.72 26.84
CA ALA A 395 8.57 -16.52 27.60
C ALA A 395 7.73 -15.55 26.75
N SER A 396 8.13 -15.34 25.49
CA SER A 396 7.35 -14.54 24.53
C SER A 396 5.97 -15.14 24.31
N ARG A 397 5.88 -16.47 24.17
CA ARG A 397 4.63 -17.19 23.99
C ARG A 397 3.68 -17.05 25.19
N ALA A 398 4.20 -17.16 26.41
CA ALA A 398 3.39 -16.99 27.62
C ALA A 398 2.84 -15.56 27.74
N ASP A 399 3.65 -14.54 27.45
CA ASP A 399 3.19 -13.15 27.45
C ASP A 399 2.20 -12.88 26.29
N ALA A 400 2.36 -13.54 25.14
CA ALA A 400 1.42 -13.47 24.01
C ALA A 400 0.06 -14.10 24.34
N MET A 401 0.04 -15.31 24.92
CA MET A 401 -1.20 -15.95 25.37
C MET A 401 -1.89 -15.18 26.48
N ALA A 402 -1.13 -14.51 27.36
CA ALA A 402 -1.72 -13.62 28.36
C ALA A 402 -2.50 -12.45 27.73
N VAL A 403 -2.03 -11.90 26.60
CA VAL A 403 -2.77 -10.90 25.83
C VAL A 403 -4.05 -11.49 25.23
N ILE A 404 -4.00 -12.69 24.65
CA ILE A 404 -5.19 -13.36 24.07
C ILE A 404 -6.24 -13.63 25.16
N ARG A 405 -5.83 -14.16 26.32
CA ARG A 405 -6.71 -14.32 27.49
C ARG A 405 -7.29 -13.00 28.00
N ALA A 406 -6.54 -11.91 27.91
CA ALA A 406 -7.07 -10.60 28.30
C ALA A 406 -8.19 -10.16 27.37
N LEU A 407 -8.10 -10.44 26.06
CA LEU A 407 -9.18 -10.19 25.10
C LEU A 407 -10.39 -11.10 25.35
N GLU A 408 -10.16 -12.37 25.65
CA GLU A 408 -11.21 -13.32 26.04
C GLU A 408 -11.99 -12.83 27.27
N ARG A 409 -11.29 -12.44 28.35
CA ARG A 409 -11.91 -11.87 29.56
C ARG A 409 -12.65 -10.56 29.33
N GLN A 410 -12.29 -9.82 28.28
CA GLN A 410 -13.02 -8.61 27.85
C GLN A 410 -14.29 -8.94 27.03
N GLY A 411 -14.61 -10.22 26.85
CA GLY A 411 -15.77 -10.66 26.09
C GLY A 411 -15.59 -10.52 24.57
N LYS A 412 -14.34 -10.42 24.09
CA LYS A 412 -14.08 -10.36 22.63
C LYS A 412 -14.35 -11.72 21.99
N CYS A 413 -14.78 -11.70 20.74
CA CYS A 413 -14.92 -12.90 19.92
C CYS A 413 -13.56 -13.26 19.31
N ILE A 414 -13.08 -14.47 19.51
CA ILE A 414 -11.75 -14.88 19.02
C ILE A 414 -11.88 -16.17 18.23
N VAL A 415 -11.32 -16.21 17.01
CA VAL A 415 -11.11 -17.45 16.26
C VAL A 415 -9.61 -17.65 16.09
N MET A 416 -9.11 -18.76 16.61
CA MET A 416 -7.68 -19.08 16.61
C MET A 416 -7.43 -20.36 15.84
N VAL A 417 -6.49 -20.33 14.89
CA VAL A 417 -5.88 -21.53 14.32
C VAL A 417 -4.57 -21.75 15.06
N THR A 418 -4.42 -22.91 15.69
CA THR A 418 -3.17 -23.35 16.30
C THR A 418 -3.07 -24.86 16.19
N HIS A 419 -1.85 -25.38 16.11
CA HIS A 419 -1.56 -26.81 16.28
C HIS A 419 -0.89 -27.09 17.63
N ILE A 420 -0.74 -26.07 18.49
CA ILE A 420 -0.02 -26.19 19.74
C ILE A 420 -0.99 -26.43 20.89
N GLN A 421 -1.00 -27.66 21.42
CA GLN A 421 -1.93 -28.09 22.45
C GLN A 421 -1.90 -27.22 23.71
N THR A 422 -0.71 -26.81 24.15
CA THR A 422 -0.58 -25.97 25.35
C THR A 422 -1.12 -24.55 25.16
N ASP A 423 -1.33 -24.06 23.93
CA ASP A 423 -2.08 -22.80 23.73
C ASP A 423 -3.58 -22.99 23.96
N ILE A 424 -4.10 -24.19 23.67
CA ILE A 424 -5.53 -24.51 23.81
C ILE A 424 -5.86 -24.73 25.28
N GLU A 425 -4.99 -25.43 26.01
CA GLU A 425 -5.12 -25.68 27.45
C GLU A 425 -5.06 -24.38 28.27
N ASP A 426 -4.43 -23.34 27.72
CA ASP A 426 -4.26 -22.03 28.33
C ASP A 426 -5.50 -21.12 28.18
N LEU A 427 -6.56 -21.55 27.49
CA LEU A 427 -7.79 -20.79 27.21
C LEU A 427 -8.96 -21.21 28.10
N ASP A 428 -9.91 -20.29 28.32
CA ASP A 428 -11.08 -20.54 29.16
C ASP A 428 -12.24 -21.18 28.36
N ASN A 429 -12.35 -22.52 28.44
CA ASN A 429 -13.40 -23.33 27.80
C ASN A 429 -13.55 -23.06 26.28
N PRO A 430 -12.48 -23.25 25.47
CA PRO A 430 -12.52 -22.96 24.05
C PRO A 430 -13.43 -23.92 23.28
N ARG A 431 -14.20 -23.39 22.34
CA ARG A 431 -14.97 -24.20 21.38
C ARG A 431 -14.03 -24.80 20.36
N ILE A 432 -13.89 -26.11 20.32
CA ILE A 432 -13.02 -26.77 19.35
C ILE A 432 -13.79 -27.04 18.06
N ILE A 433 -13.21 -26.68 16.92
CA ILE A 433 -13.78 -26.94 15.59
C ILE A 433 -12.73 -27.73 14.82
N VAL A 434 -13.04 -28.96 14.46
CA VAL A 434 -12.12 -29.82 13.69
C VAL A 434 -12.51 -29.82 12.22
N MET A 435 -11.57 -29.45 11.37
CA MET A 435 -11.71 -29.44 9.92
C MET A 435 -11.05 -30.68 9.30
N ARG A 436 -11.79 -31.33 8.41
CA ARG A 436 -11.32 -32.49 7.64
C ARG A 436 -10.52 -32.05 6.42
N ASP A 437 -9.79 -32.99 5.85
CA ASP A 437 -8.97 -32.78 4.64
C ASP A 437 -9.82 -32.44 3.41
N ASP A 438 -11.08 -32.86 3.40
CA ASP A 438 -12.06 -32.53 2.35
C ASP A 438 -12.68 -31.12 2.50
N GLY A 439 -12.26 -30.35 3.53
CA GLY A 439 -12.77 -29.01 3.81
C GLY A 439 -14.12 -28.99 4.55
N SER A 440 -14.63 -30.13 5.02
CA SER A 440 -15.82 -30.18 5.87
C SER A 440 -15.50 -30.10 7.37
N ILE A 441 -16.46 -29.65 8.19
CA ILE A 441 -16.34 -29.67 9.67
C ILE A 441 -16.82 -31.02 10.21
N TRP A 442 -16.11 -31.56 11.19
CA TRP A 442 -16.56 -32.70 11.97
C TRP A 442 -17.84 -32.35 12.78
N PRO A 443 -18.99 -33.02 12.56
CA PRO A 443 -20.28 -32.64 13.13
C PRO A 443 -20.36 -32.63 14.66
N ASP A 444 -19.58 -33.48 15.33
CA ASP A 444 -19.72 -33.76 16.77
C ASP A 444 -18.83 -32.92 17.69
N VAL A 445 -18.00 -32.01 17.16
CA VAL A 445 -17.09 -31.19 17.99
C VAL A 445 -17.70 -29.85 18.41
N LEU A 446 -18.95 -29.56 18.00
CA LEU A 446 -19.71 -28.38 18.45
C LEU A 446 -20.23 -28.47 19.90
N ARG A 447 -19.83 -29.48 20.68
CA ARG A 447 -20.33 -29.72 22.04
C ARG A 447 -19.21 -30.02 23.02
N SER A 448 -18.86 -29.00 23.81
CA SER A 448 -18.62 -29.17 25.24
C SER A 448 -18.75 -27.78 25.87
N GLY A 449 -19.96 -27.46 26.30
CA GLY A 449 -20.20 -26.44 27.32
C GLY A 449 -20.07 -27.08 28.69
#